data_AF-U6DS04-F1
#
_entry.id   AF-U6DS04-F1
#
_cell.length_a   1.000
_cell.length_b   1.000
_cell.length_c   1.000
_cell.angle_alpha   90.00
_cell.angle_beta   90.00
_cell.angle_gamma   90.00
#
_symmetry.space_group_name_H-M   'P 1'
#
loop_
_entity.id
_entity.type
_entity.pdbx_description
1 polymer ?
#
loop_
_entity_poly.entity_id
_entity_poly.type
_entity_poly.pdbx_seq_one_letter_code
_entity_poly.pdbx_strand_id
1 'polypeptide(L)'
;MALDGIRMPDGCYADGTWELSVHVTDLNRDVTLRVTGEVHIGGVMLKLVEKLDVKKDWSDHALWWEKKRTWLLKTHWTLDKYGIQADAKLQFTPQHKLLRLQLPNMKYVKVKVNFSDRVFKAVSDICKTFNIRHPEELSLLKKPRDPTKKKKKKLHDQSEDEALELEGPLITPGS
;
A
#
# COMPACT_ATOMS: atom_id res chain seq x y z
N MET A 1 -15.57 40.24 -12.72
CA MET A 1 -15.35 38.86 -12.22
C MET A 1 -16.14 37.94 -13.14
N ALA A 2 -15.48 37.36 -14.15
CA ALA A 2 -16.12 36.50 -15.14
C ALA A 2 -16.18 35.07 -14.59
N LEU A 3 -17.39 34.57 -14.38
CA LEU A 3 -17.63 33.16 -14.08
C LEU A 3 -17.59 32.41 -15.42
N ASP A 4 -16.41 31.90 -15.78
CA ASP A 4 -16.22 31.00 -16.91
C ASP A 4 -16.75 29.60 -16.51
N GLY A 5 -18.07 29.43 -16.57
CA GLY A 5 -18.74 28.19 -16.22
C GLY A 5 -19.88 27.92 -17.19
N ILE A 6 -19.80 26.81 -17.92
CA ILE A 6 -20.86 26.34 -18.82
C ILE A 6 -22.07 25.94 -17.96
N ARG A 7 -23.15 26.70 -18.08
CA ARG A 7 -24.44 26.46 -17.42
C ARG A 7 -25.17 25.31 -18.13
N MET A 8 -25.35 24.19 -17.43
CA MET A 8 -26.18 23.07 -17.93
C MET A 8 -27.68 23.45 -17.86
N PRO A 9 -28.54 22.85 -18.72
CA PRO A 9 -29.96 23.21 -18.82
C PRO A 9 -30.80 22.95 -17.56
N ASP A 10 -30.27 22.21 -16.58
CA ASP A 10 -30.87 21.96 -15.25
C ASP A 10 -30.54 23.04 -14.20
N GLY A 11 -29.70 24.03 -14.54
CA GLY A 11 -29.35 25.13 -13.63
C GLY A 11 -28.22 24.82 -12.65
N CYS A 12 -27.65 23.61 -12.64
CA CYS A 12 -26.40 23.35 -11.93
C CYS A 12 -25.20 23.76 -12.78
N TYR A 13 -24.27 24.47 -12.14
CA TYR A 13 -22.94 24.73 -12.72
C TYR A 13 -22.16 23.42 -12.75
N ALA A 14 -21.52 23.13 -13.89
CA ALA A 14 -20.54 22.07 -13.97
C ALA A 14 -19.31 22.47 -13.14
N ASP A 15 -19.32 22.20 -11.84
CA ASP A 15 -18.25 22.53 -10.87
C ASP A 15 -16.91 21.80 -11.14
N GLY A 16 -16.77 21.11 -12.28
CA GLY A 16 -15.58 20.33 -12.63
C GLY A 16 -15.27 19.18 -11.65
N THR A 17 -16.13 18.94 -10.67
CA THR A 17 -16.00 17.88 -9.68
C THR A 17 -16.41 16.54 -10.27
N TRP A 18 -15.70 15.49 -9.91
CA TRP A 18 -16.01 14.12 -10.29
C TRP A 18 -15.83 13.19 -9.10
N GLU A 19 -16.31 11.95 -9.23
CA GLU A 19 -16.26 10.96 -8.16
C GLU A 19 -15.03 10.06 -8.31
N LEU A 20 -14.19 10.02 -7.29
CA LEU A 20 -13.02 9.17 -7.19
C LEU A 20 -13.34 7.96 -6.33
N SER A 21 -13.20 6.76 -6.89
CA SER A 21 -13.40 5.51 -6.15
C SER A 21 -12.10 5.08 -5.48
N VAL A 22 -12.12 4.93 -4.16
CA VAL A 22 -10.98 4.49 -3.35
C VAL A 22 -11.35 3.23 -2.56
N HIS A 23 -10.65 2.14 -2.84
CA HIS A 23 -10.82 0.87 -2.15
C HIS A 23 -9.85 0.76 -0.97
N VAL A 24 -10.37 0.71 0.26
CA VAL A 24 -9.59 0.55 1.48
C VAL A 24 -9.36 -0.93 1.73
N THR A 25 -8.14 -1.40 1.47
CA THR A 25 -7.79 -2.83 1.57
C THR A 25 -7.85 -3.37 3.00
N ASP A 26 -7.59 -2.53 4.00
CA ASP A 26 -7.59 -2.92 5.41
C ASP A 26 -8.99 -3.23 5.94
N LEU A 27 -9.99 -2.47 5.47
CA LEU A 27 -11.40 -2.62 5.84
C LEU A 27 -12.21 -3.34 4.75
N ASN A 28 -11.56 -3.71 3.64
CA ASN A 28 -12.18 -4.22 2.41
C ASN A 28 -13.43 -3.42 1.98
N ARG A 29 -13.35 -2.09 2.10
CA ARG A 29 -14.47 -1.16 1.89
C ARG A 29 -14.17 -0.21 0.75
N ASP A 30 -15.13 -0.04 -0.15
CA ASP A 30 -15.04 0.96 -1.21
C ASP A 30 -15.65 2.29 -0.73
N VAL A 31 -14.97 3.39 -1.01
CA VAL A 31 -15.40 4.74 -0.64
C VAL A 31 -15.28 5.63 -1.88
N THR A 32 -16.37 6.29 -2.24
CA THR A 32 -16.37 7.30 -3.29
C THR A 32 -16.23 8.69 -2.69
N LEU A 33 -15.32 9.49 -3.27
CA LEU A 33 -15.05 10.86 -2.84
C LEU A 33 -15.28 11.82 -4.00
N ARG A 34 -16.06 12.87 -3.77
CA ARG A 34 -16.21 13.96 -4.72
C ARG A 34 -14.99 14.90 -4.63
N VAL A 35 -14.22 14.95 -5.71
CA VAL A 35 -12.95 15.68 -5.81
C VAL A 35 -12.87 16.46 -7.12
N THR A 36 -12.01 17.49 -7.15
CA THR A 36 -11.61 18.21 -8.37
C THR A 36 -10.18 17.82 -8.73
N GLY A 37 -9.76 18.03 -9.99
CA GLY A 37 -8.40 17.72 -10.45
C GLY A 37 -7.30 18.49 -9.70
N GLU A 38 -7.65 19.63 -9.11
CA GLU A 38 -6.76 20.49 -8.33
C GLU A 38 -6.52 19.98 -6.90
N VAL A 39 -7.33 19.03 -6.41
CA VAL A 39 -7.14 18.48 -5.06
C VAL A 39 -5.82 17.72 -4.99
N HIS A 40 -5.06 18.01 -3.93
CA HIS A 40 -3.81 17.32 -3.64
C HIS A 40 -4.05 15.91 -3.08
N ILE A 41 -3.13 14.98 -3.33
CA ILE A 41 -3.19 13.60 -2.81
C ILE A 41 -3.35 13.59 -1.27
N GLY A 42 -2.65 14.46 -0.55
CA GLY A 42 -2.80 14.59 0.90
C GLY A 42 -4.21 15.02 1.32
N GLY A 43 -4.84 15.92 0.55
CA GLY A 43 -6.23 16.33 0.78
C GLY A 43 -7.23 15.20 0.51
N VAL A 44 -6.99 14.38 -0.50
CA VAL A 44 -7.79 13.16 -0.77
C VAL A 44 -7.69 12.18 0.41
N MET A 45 -6.49 11.97 0.95
CA MET A 45 -6.29 11.11 2.11
C MET A 45 -7.04 11.61 3.35
N LEU A 46 -6.99 12.92 3.63
CA LEU A 46 -7.73 13.52 4.75
C LEU A 46 -9.24 13.33 4.59
N LYS A 47 -9.80 13.65 3.42
CA LYS A 47 -11.23 13.43 3.11
C LYS A 47 -11.62 11.95 3.25
N LEU A 48 -10.75 11.03 2.86
CA LEU A 48 -10.98 9.60 2.99
C LEU A 48 -11.07 9.19 4.46
N VAL A 49 -10.11 9.62 5.29
CA VAL A 49 -10.08 9.30 6.73
C VAL A 49 -11.30 9.89 7.44
N GLU A 50 -11.68 11.12 7.12
CA GLU A 50 -12.88 11.78 7.67
C GLU A 50 -14.16 10.99 7.31
N LYS A 51 -14.27 10.50 6.07
CA LYS A 51 -15.41 9.68 5.62
C LYS A 51 -15.46 8.29 6.25
N LEU A 52 -14.30 7.73 6.62
CA LEU A 52 -14.23 6.41 7.25
C LEU A 52 -14.68 6.47 8.72
N ASP A 53 -14.50 7.60 9.41
CA ASP A 53 -14.80 7.80 10.83
C ASP A 53 -14.19 6.70 11.75
N VAL A 54 -13.07 6.11 11.34
CA VAL A 54 -12.37 5.08 12.11
C VAL A 54 -11.14 5.67 12.75
N LYS A 55 -11.09 5.60 14.09
CA LYS A 55 -9.90 5.91 14.89
C LYS A 55 -8.86 4.80 14.75
N LYS A 56 -8.10 4.86 13.67
CA LYS A 56 -6.96 3.98 13.38
C LYS A 56 -5.72 4.83 13.05
N ASP A 57 -4.54 4.26 13.24
CA ASP A 57 -3.31 4.86 12.73
C ASP A 57 -3.23 4.68 11.21
N TRP A 58 -3.34 5.80 10.49
CA TRP A 58 -3.30 5.87 9.03
C TRP A 58 -1.91 6.25 8.51
N SER A 59 -0.91 6.39 9.39
CA SER A 59 0.43 6.90 9.04
C SER A 59 1.16 6.00 8.05
N ASP A 60 0.90 4.70 8.11
CA ASP A 60 1.50 3.69 7.23
C ASP A 60 0.75 3.52 5.89
N HIS A 61 -0.34 4.24 5.66
CA HIS A 61 -1.18 4.05 4.50
C HIS A 61 -0.82 5.01 3.37
N ALA A 62 -0.82 4.48 2.15
CA ALA A 62 -0.67 5.27 0.94
C ALA A 62 -1.67 4.87 -0.12
N LEU A 63 -1.86 5.77 -1.08
CA LEU A 63 -2.70 5.54 -2.24
C LEU A 63 -1.89 4.83 -3.33
N TRP A 64 -2.40 3.68 -3.77
CA TRP A 64 -1.90 2.90 -4.88
C TRP A 64 -2.83 3.04 -6.07
N TRP A 65 -2.27 3.37 -7.23
CA TRP A 65 -3.04 3.43 -8.46
C TRP A 65 -2.78 2.20 -9.32
N GLU A 66 -3.80 1.34 -9.45
CA GLU A 66 -3.66 0.04 -10.14
C GLU A 66 -3.45 0.20 -11.65
N LYS A 67 -4.14 1.16 -12.29
CA LYS A 67 -4.08 1.38 -13.75
C LYS A 67 -2.67 1.69 -14.23
N LYS A 68 -1.96 2.59 -13.52
CA LYS A 68 -0.56 2.94 -13.81
C LYS A 68 0.46 2.14 -12.96
N ARG A 69 0.00 1.24 -12.09
CA ARG A 69 0.81 0.49 -11.12
C ARG A 69 1.84 1.37 -10.40
N THR A 70 1.38 2.52 -9.92
CA THR A 70 2.24 3.55 -9.32
C THR A 70 1.71 3.95 -7.95
N TRP A 71 2.63 4.13 -7.01
CA TRP A 71 2.33 4.66 -5.68
C TRP A 71 2.25 6.19 -5.71
N LEU A 72 1.22 6.74 -5.09
CA LEU A 72 0.98 8.17 -4.96
C LEU A 72 1.58 8.69 -3.65
N LEU A 73 2.91 8.77 -3.61
CA LEU A 73 3.66 9.15 -2.40
C LEU A 73 3.76 10.66 -2.20
N LYS A 74 3.62 11.43 -3.28
CA LYS A 74 3.80 12.89 -3.24
C LYS A 74 2.49 13.54 -2.83
N THR A 75 2.33 13.73 -1.52
CA THR A 75 1.11 14.32 -0.91
C THR A 75 0.78 15.72 -1.43
N HIS A 76 1.79 16.51 -1.81
CA HIS A 76 1.63 17.88 -2.35
C HIS A 76 1.25 17.91 -3.85
N TRP A 77 1.27 16.78 -4.56
CA TRP A 77 0.89 16.77 -5.98
C TRP A 77 -0.62 16.73 -6.12
N THR A 78 -1.13 17.37 -7.17
CA THR A 78 -2.55 17.36 -7.53
C THR A 78 -2.92 16.05 -8.24
N LEU A 79 -4.20 15.68 -8.18
CA LEU A 79 -4.73 14.55 -8.94
C LEU A 79 -4.46 14.72 -10.44
N ASP A 80 -4.62 15.94 -10.96
CA ASP A 80 -4.38 16.29 -12.36
C ASP A 80 -2.90 16.08 -12.77
N LYS A 81 -1.95 16.44 -11.90
CA LYS A 81 -0.52 16.23 -12.16
C LYS A 81 -0.16 14.75 -12.28
N TYR A 82 -0.86 13.87 -11.56
CA TYR A 82 -0.74 12.42 -11.74
C TYR A 82 -1.54 11.91 -12.96
N GLY A 83 -2.48 12.71 -13.47
CA GLY A 83 -3.41 12.39 -14.55
C GLY A 83 -4.52 11.46 -14.09
N ILE A 84 -4.95 11.58 -12.83
CA ILE A 84 -6.03 10.78 -12.24
C ILE A 84 -7.37 11.41 -12.64
N GLN A 85 -8.24 10.60 -13.22
CA GLN A 85 -9.57 11.00 -13.71
C GLN A 85 -10.67 10.19 -13.00
N ALA A 86 -11.94 10.45 -13.32
CA ALA A 86 -13.11 9.82 -12.72
C ALA A 86 -13.17 8.28 -12.85
N ASP A 87 -12.55 7.71 -13.87
CA ASP A 87 -12.51 6.26 -14.05
C ASP A 87 -11.43 5.57 -13.19
N ALA A 88 -10.58 6.34 -12.52
CA ALA A 88 -9.47 5.81 -11.78
C ALA A 88 -9.94 5.15 -10.49
N LYS A 89 -9.54 3.88 -10.33
CA LYS A 89 -9.69 3.13 -9.08
C LYS A 89 -8.38 3.23 -8.29
N LEU A 90 -8.44 3.86 -7.14
CA LEU A 90 -7.32 3.92 -6.21
C LEU A 90 -7.52 2.89 -5.11
N GLN A 91 -6.43 2.40 -4.56
CA GLN A 91 -6.43 1.53 -3.39
C GLN A 91 -5.74 2.25 -2.25
N PHE A 92 -6.41 2.34 -1.11
CA PHE A 92 -5.80 2.79 0.12
C PHE A 92 -5.29 1.56 0.88
N THR A 93 -3.97 1.42 0.93
CA THR A 93 -3.31 0.23 1.47
C THR A 93 -2.11 0.61 2.32
N PRO A 94 -1.82 -0.16 3.38
CA PRO A 94 -0.55 -0.08 4.09
C PRO A 94 0.62 -0.25 3.12
N GLN A 95 1.63 0.60 3.26
CA GLN A 95 2.88 0.54 2.53
C GLN A 95 3.74 -0.64 3.01
N HIS A 96 3.78 -0.85 4.33
CA HIS A 96 4.53 -1.94 4.90
C HIS A 96 3.67 -3.19 4.98
N LYS A 97 4.04 -4.21 4.21
CA LYS A 97 3.37 -5.52 4.25
C LYS A 97 4.35 -6.60 4.65
N LEU A 98 3.81 -7.65 5.26
CA LEU A 98 4.59 -8.84 5.60
C LEU A 98 4.93 -9.60 4.32
N LEU A 99 6.23 -9.82 4.12
CA LEU A 99 6.78 -10.62 3.03
C LEU A 99 7.50 -11.82 3.62
N ARG A 100 7.12 -13.02 3.19
CA ARG A 100 7.81 -14.27 3.53
C ARG A 100 9.00 -14.42 2.60
N LEU A 101 10.20 -14.22 3.12
CA LEU A 101 11.46 -14.39 2.40
C LEU A 101 12.03 -15.77 2.69
N GLN A 102 12.42 -16.47 1.63
CA GLN A 102 13.23 -17.68 1.74
C GLN A 102 14.69 -17.28 1.70
N LEU A 103 15.41 -17.55 2.78
CA LEU A 103 16.84 -17.35 2.87
C LEU A 103 17.58 -18.44 2.08
N PRO A 104 18.86 -18.21 1.71
CA PRO A 104 19.69 -19.21 1.04
C PRO A 104 19.82 -20.53 1.82
N ASN A 105 19.62 -20.50 3.15
CA ASN A 105 19.59 -21.67 4.01
C ASN A 105 18.27 -22.47 3.96
N MET A 106 17.39 -22.20 2.99
CA MET A 106 16.07 -22.81 2.80
C MET A 106 15.04 -22.52 3.91
N LYS A 107 15.38 -21.71 4.92
CA LYS A 107 14.42 -21.27 5.95
C LYS A 107 13.59 -20.09 5.46
N TYR A 108 12.38 -19.98 6.01
CA TYR A 108 11.50 -18.85 5.75
C TYR A 108 11.53 -17.88 6.93
N VAL A 109 11.66 -16.60 6.63
CA VAL A 109 11.52 -15.51 7.61
C VAL A 109 10.44 -14.57 7.12
N LYS A 110 9.57 -14.15 8.05
CA LYS A 110 8.56 -13.11 7.80
C LYS A 110 9.21 -11.77 8.11
N VAL A 111 9.35 -10.92 7.10
CA VAL A 111 9.88 -9.55 7.26
C VAL A 111 8.81 -8.55 6.87
N LYS A 112 8.72 -7.44 7.61
CA LYS A 112 7.86 -6.31 7.25
C LYS A 112 8.65 -5.40 6.30
N VAL A 113 8.19 -5.26 5.06
CA VAL A 113 8.91 -4.51 4.02
C VAL A 113 8.00 -3.47 3.38
N ASN A 114 8.59 -2.35 2.96
CA ASN A 114 7.87 -1.31 2.26
C ASN A 114 7.68 -1.69 0.78
N PHE A 115 6.43 -1.84 0.34
CA PHE A 115 6.09 -2.14 -1.06
C PHE A 115 6.10 -0.90 -1.94
N SER A 116 6.18 0.28 -1.35
CA SER A 116 6.28 1.54 -2.05
C SER A 116 7.69 1.88 -2.51
N ASP A 117 8.70 1.29 -1.88
CA ASP A 117 10.09 1.53 -2.20
C ASP A 117 10.54 0.72 -3.42
N ARG A 118 11.62 1.19 -4.06
CA ARG A 118 12.30 0.43 -5.10
C ARG A 118 12.85 -0.87 -4.50
N VAL A 119 12.81 -1.96 -5.28
CA VAL A 119 13.27 -3.29 -4.84
C VAL A 119 14.67 -3.23 -4.23
N PHE A 120 15.60 -2.48 -4.82
CA PHE A 120 16.95 -2.33 -4.29
C PHE A 120 16.99 -1.69 -2.88
N LYS A 121 16.18 -0.67 -2.64
CA LYS A 121 16.07 -0.02 -1.33
C LYS A 121 15.47 -0.98 -0.30
N ALA A 122 14.40 -1.68 -0.68
CA ALA A 122 13.78 -2.69 0.16
C ALA A 122 14.77 -3.82 0.51
N VAL A 123 15.55 -4.32 -0.45
CA VAL A 123 16.60 -5.34 -0.21
C VAL A 123 17.68 -4.80 0.73
N SER A 124 18.13 -3.56 0.52
CA SER A 124 19.10 -2.93 1.41
C SER A 124 18.61 -2.88 2.87
N ASP A 125 17.34 -2.50 3.09
CA ASP A 125 16.77 -2.43 4.43
C ASP A 125 16.55 -3.82 5.07
N ILE A 126 16.18 -4.81 4.26
CA ILE A 126 16.12 -6.22 4.68
C ILE A 126 17.51 -6.70 5.11
N CYS A 127 18.53 -6.52 4.27
CA CYS A 127 19.90 -6.93 4.52
C CYS A 127 20.50 -6.24 5.76
N LYS A 128 20.20 -4.95 5.97
CA LYS A 128 20.58 -4.23 7.21
C LYS A 128 19.99 -4.90 8.46
N THR A 129 18.73 -5.33 8.39
CA THR A 129 18.06 -6.01 9.50
C THR A 129 18.69 -7.38 9.79
N PHE A 130 19.15 -8.09 8.75
CA PHE A 130 19.87 -9.37 8.89
C PHE A 130 21.37 -9.21 9.15
N ASN A 131 21.87 -7.99 9.36
CA ASN A 131 23.29 -7.67 9.56
C ASN A 131 24.20 -8.14 8.40
N ILE A 132 23.71 -8.06 7.16
CA ILE A 132 24.43 -8.38 5.92
C ILE A 132 25.06 -7.10 5.37
N ARG A 133 26.38 -7.09 5.19
CA ARG A 133 27.16 -5.89 4.88
C ARG A 133 27.07 -5.39 3.44
N HIS A 134 27.01 -6.28 2.46
CA HIS A 134 27.00 -5.95 1.03
C HIS A 134 25.64 -6.25 0.40
N PRO A 135 24.59 -5.45 0.68
CA PRO A 135 23.26 -5.66 0.12
C PRO A 135 23.22 -5.54 -1.41
N GLU A 136 24.20 -4.88 -2.02
CA GLU A 136 24.33 -4.72 -3.46
C GLU A 136 24.55 -6.04 -4.22
N GLU A 137 25.03 -7.07 -3.54
CA GLU A 137 25.19 -8.42 -4.11
C GLU A 137 23.90 -9.24 -4.05
N LEU A 138 22.89 -8.77 -3.30
CA LEU A 138 21.64 -9.47 -3.08
C LEU A 138 20.49 -8.84 -3.87
N SER A 139 19.54 -9.68 -4.27
CA SER A 139 18.29 -9.25 -4.87
C SER A 139 17.17 -10.25 -4.56
N LEU A 140 15.92 -9.85 -4.80
CA LEU A 140 14.77 -10.71 -4.58
C LEU A 140 14.51 -11.56 -5.82
N LEU A 141 14.54 -12.88 -5.65
CA LEU A 141 14.09 -13.83 -6.66
C LEU A 141 12.59 -14.13 -6.45
N LYS A 142 11.80 -13.96 -7.50
CA LYS A 142 10.41 -14.43 -7.47
C LYS A 142 10.41 -15.96 -7.44
N LYS A 143 9.67 -16.54 -6.49
CA LYS A 143 9.52 -18.00 -6.41
C LYS A 143 9.08 -18.55 -7.77
N PRO A 144 9.75 -19.58 -8.31
CA PRO A 144 9.32 -20.20 -9.55
C PRO A 144 7.85 -20.61 -9.42
N ARG A 145 7.05 -20.25 -10.41
CA ARG A 145 5.63 -20.66 -10.44
C ARG A 145 5.59 -22.15 -10.74
N ASP A 146 5.48 -22.99 -9.71
CA ASP A 146 5.16 -24.40 -9.89
C ASP A 146 3.79 -24.55 -10.56
N PRO A 147 3.69 -25.12 -11.77
CA PRO A 147 2.42 -25.31 -12.48
C PRO A 147 1.49 -26.35 -11.80
N THR A 148 1.96 -27.06 -10.77
CA THR A 148 1.26 -28.16 -10.09
C THR A 148 0.34 -27.72 -8.93
N LYS A 149 0.37 -26.45 -8.48
CA LYS A 149 -0.45 -25.97 -7.35
C LYS A 149 -1.86 -25.47 -7.69
N LYS A 150 -2.37 -25.66 -8.92
CA LYS A 150 -3.78 -25.36 -9.23
C LYS A 150 -4.78 -26.31 -8.57
N LYS A 151 -4.38 -27.53 -8.15
CA LYS A 151 -5.32 -28.53 -7.58
C LYS A 151 -5.47 -28.51 -6.05
N LYS A 152 -4.65 -27.72 -5.31
CA LYS A 152 -4.65 -27.71 -3.83
C LYS A 152 -5.13 -26.39 -3.20
N LYS A 153 -5.89 -25.55 -3.91
CA LYS A 153 -6.39 -24.26 -3.38
C LYS A 153 -7.63 -24.37 -2.45
N LYS A 154 -8.01 -25.58 -2.01
CA LYS A 154 -9.15 -25.78 -1.08
C LYS A 154 -8.78 -26.37 0.29
N LEU A 155 -7.51 -26.68 0.59
CA LEU A 155 -7.15 -27.45 1.80
C LEU A 155 -5.97 -26.90 2.62
N HIS A 156 -5.45 -25.71 2.34
CA HIS A 156 -4.31 -25.14 3.08
C HIS A 156 -4.68 -23.80 3.71
N ASP A 157 -5.83 -23.74 4.38
CA ASP A 157 -6.28 -22.61 5.20
C ASP A 157 -6.10 -22.89 6.71
N GLN A 158 -5.58 -24.07 7.08
CA GLN A 158 -5.41 -24.50 8.47
C GLN A 158 -4.11 -25.32 8.60
N SER A 159 -2.92 -24.71 8.79
CA SER A 159 -1.73 -25.41 9.34
C SER A 159 -0.39 -24.63 9.42
N GLU A 160 -0.30 -23.29 9.41
CA GLU A 160 1.02 -22.62 9.58
C GLU A 160 0.99 -21.54 10.67
N ASP A 161 0.38 -21.89 11.81
CA ASP A 161 0.63 -21.32 13.14
C ASP A 161 1.81 -22.09 13.78
N GLU A 162 3.02 -21.83 13.31
CA GLU A 162 4.25 -22.01 14.10
C GLU A 162 5.05 -20.73 13.95
N ALA A 163 4.61 -19.71 14.69
CA ALA A 163 5.46 -18.60 15.05
C ALA A 163 6.54 -19.14 15.99
N LEU A 164 7.75 -19.36 15.47
CA LEU A 164 8.93 -19.47 16.30
C LEU A 164 9.21 -18.09 16.89
N GLU A 165 8.64 -17.83 18.07
CA GLU A 165 9.11 -16.79 18.98
C GLU A 165 10.51 -17.22 19.45
N LEU A 166 11.54 -16.53 18.97
CA LEU A 166 12.89 -16.66 19.51
C LEU A 166 12.99 -15.72 20.71
N GLU A 167 12.60 -16.22 21.89
CA GLU A 167 12.96 -15.62 23.17
C GLU A 167 14.48 -15.74 23.34
N GLY A 168 15.18 -14.58 23.38
CA GLY A 168 16.59 -14.50 23.73
C GLY A 168 16.77 -14.35 25.25
N PRO A 169 17.92 -14.76 25.83
CA PRO A 169 17.99 -15.28 27.18
C PRO A 169 17.90 -14.22 28.29
N LEU A 170 17.21 -14.59 29.37
CA LEU A 170 17.31 -14.00 30.70
C LEU A 170 18.76 -14.03 31.21
N ILE A 171 19.36 -12.86 31.42
CA ILE A 171 20.50 -12.69 32.33
C ILE A 171 20.25 -11.42 33.15
N THR A 172 19.68 -11.59 34.34
CA THR A 172 19.74 -10.61 35.43
C THR A 172 21.00 -10.89 36.26
N PRO A 173 21.93 -9.95 36.45
CA PRO A 173 22.87 -10.03 37.56
C PRO A 173 22.15 -9.57 38.83
N GLY A 174 22.15 -10.42 39.84
CA GLY A 174 21.58 -10.15 41.15
C GLY A 174 22.39 -9.14 41.97
N SER A 175 21.67 -8.44 42.84
CA SER A 175 22.07 -7.98 44.18
C SER A 175 20.80 -7.75 44.99
#